data_AF-A0A2G9XZR8-F1
#
_entry.id   AF-A0A2G9XZR8-F1
#
_cell.length_a   1.000
_cell.length_b   1.000
_cell.length_c   1.000
_cell.angle_alpha   90.00
_cell.angle_beta   90.00
_cell.angle_gamma   90.00
#
_symmetry.space_group_name_H-M   'P 1'
#
loop_
_entity.id
_entity.type
_entity.pdbx_description
1 polymer ?
#
loop_
_entity_poly.entity_id
_entity_poly.type
_entity_poly.pdbx_seq_one_letter_code
_entity_poly.pdbx_strand_id
1 'polypeptide(L)'
;GETPKDIQLVLGSPSGPYLQEANLIIGDVQYNDENKSITIKGKGFVGHKVKLSVVSLTSPKRIEVDGEDLKKGISSVSIDGVMEVDITFQQKNADVKAVIYF
;
A
#
# COMPACT_ATOMS: atom_id res chain seq x y z
N GLY A 1 -8.64 -28.51 48.69
CA GLY A 1 -8.31 -28.50 47.26
C GLY A 1 -7.74 -27.15 46.95
N GLU A 2 -6.52 -27.07 46.45
CA GLU A 2 -5.91 -25.79 46.10
C GLU A 2 -6.59 -25.21 44.86
N THR A 3 -7.09 -23.98 44.98
CA THR A 3 -7.69 -23.22 43.87
C THR A 3 -6.63 -22.99 42.80
N PRO A 4 -6.90 -23.24 41.50
CA PRO A 4 -5.93 -22.98 40.45
C PRO A 4 -5.51 -21.52 40.48
N LYS A 5 -4.19 -21.24 40.48
CA LYS A 5 -3.65 -19.89 40.39
C LYS A 5 -4.14 -19.25 39.09
N ASP A 6 -4.65 -18.02 39.19
CA ASP A 6 -5.09 -17.23 38.04
C ASP A 6 -4.00 -17.19 36.95
N ILE A 7 -4.33 -17.70 35.77
CA ILE A 7 -3.47 -17.62 34.59
C ILE A 7 -3.68 -16.24 33.97
N GLN A 8 -2.75 -15.31 34.21
CA GLN A 8 -2.70 -14.05 33.48
C GLN A 8 -1.99 -14.25 32.14
N LEU A 9 -2.72 -14.06 31.04
CA LEU A 9 -2.14 -13.92 29.71
C LEU A 9 -1.50 -12.54 29.59
N VAL A 10 -0.17 -12.49 29.61
CA VAL A 10 0.59 -11.28 29.31
C VAL A 10 0.82 -11.23 27.80
N LEU A 11 0.04 -10.40 27.11
CA LEU A 11 0.24 -10.14 25.69
C LEU A 11 1.40 -9.16 25.53
N GLY A 12 2.48 -9.59 24.87
CA GLY A 12 3.59 -8.71 24.51
C GLY A 12 3.19 -7.72 23.41
N SER A 13 3.86 -6.56 23.38
CA SER A 13 3.72 -5.61 22.26
C SER A 13 4.60 -6.08 21.10
N PRO A 14 4.05 -6.24 19.88
CA PRO A 14 4.84 -6.63 18.73
C PRO A 14 5.88 -5.55 18.41
N SER A 15 7.13 -5.96 18.19
CA SER A 15 8.23 -5.06 17.80
C SER A 15 8.14 -4.60 16.33
N GLY A 16 7.20 -5.14 15.55
CA GLY A 16 6.96 -4.83 14.16
C GLY A 16 5.69 -5.50 13.63
N PRO A 17 5.26 -5.20 12.39
CA PRO A 17 4.05 -5.79 11.81
C PRO A 17 4.21 -7.31 11.62
N TYR A 18 3.13 -8.05 11.92
CA TYR A 18 3.10 -9.53 11.84
C TYR A 18 3.19 -10.08 10.40
N LEU A 19 2.89 -9.27 9.39
CA LEU A 19 2.99 -9.64 7.97
C LEU A 19 4.02 -8.74 7.29
N GLN A 20 5.06 -9.36 6.72
CA GLN A 20 6.15 -8.62 6.08
C GLN A 20 5.70 -7.89 4.81
N GLU A 21 4.92 -8.54 3.94
CA GLU A 21 4.55 -7.99 2.63
C GLU A 21 3.18 -8.53 2.13
N ALA A 22 2.07 -8.08 2.73
CA ALA A 22 0.73 -8.18 2.14
C ALA A 22 -0.22 -7.24 2.90
N ASN A 23 -0.28 -5.98 2.48
CA ASN A 23 -0.83 -4.92 3.33
C ASN A 23 -2.03 -4.18 2.73
N LEU A 24 -2.54 -4.62 1.57
CA LEU A 24 -3.70 -4.00 0.94
C LEU A 24 -4.63 -5.00 0.25
N ILE A 25 -5.91 -4.94 0.61
CA ILE A 25 -7.02 -5.56 -0.13
C ILE A 25 -7.52 -4.53 -1.12
N ILE A 26 -7.27 -4.77 -2.42
CA ILE A 26 -7.78 -3.91 -3.49
C ILE A 26 -9.29 -4.12 -3.61
N GLY A 27 -10.05 -3.02 -3.53
CA GLY A 27 -11.50 -3.04 -3.67
C GLY A 27 -11.98 -2.54 -5.02
N ASP A 28 -11.30 -1.54 -5.59
CA ASP A 28 -11.73 -0.87 -6.83
C ASP A 28 -10.51 -0.33 -7.58
N VAL A 29 -10.52 -0.47 -8.91
CA VAL A 29 -9.49 0.06 -9.81
C VAL A 29 -10.19 0.73 -10.99
N GLN A 30 -9.94 2.02 -11.17
CA GLN A 30 -10.63 2.85 -12.16
C GLN A 30 -9.60 3.57 -13.04
N TYR A 31 -9.76 3.45 -14.35
CA TYR A 31 -9.03 4.27 -15.32
C TYR A 31 -9.86 5.50 -15.69
N ASN A 32 -9.24 6.68 -15.68
CA ASN A 32 -9.83 7.93 -16.15
C ASN A 32 -9.09 8.37 -17.42
N ASP A 33 -9.82 8.44 -18.53
CA ASP A 33 -9.28 8.77 -19.84
C ASP A 33 -8.99 10.28 -20.01
N GLU A 34 -9.75 11.14 -19.36
CA GLU A 34 -9.62 12.61 -19.47
C GLU A 34 -8.29 13.10 -18.91
N ASN A 35 -7.90 12.56 -17.75
CA ASN A 35 -6.67 12.96 -17.06
C ASN A 35 -5.57 11.88 -17.11
N LYS A 36 -5.78 10.81 -17.90
CA LYS A 36 -4.87 9.67 -18.07
C LYS A 36 -4.35 9.14 -16.73
N SER A 37 -5.27 8.80 -15.83
CA SER A 37 -4.91 8.32 -14.49
C SER A 37 -5.54 6.97 -14.15
N ILE A 38 -4.86 6.22 -13.27
CA ILE A 38 -5.39 5.03 -12.61
C ILE A 38 -5.62 5.38 -11.15
N THR A 39 -6.83 5.15 -10.66
CA THR A 39 -7.19 5.23 -9.24
C THR A 39 -7.33 3.81 -8.69
N ILE A 40 -6.58 3.49 -7.64
CA ILE A 40 -6.65 2.24 -6.90
C ILE A 40 -7.17 2.56 -5.51
N LYS A 41 -8.30 1.95 -5.14
CA LYS A 41 -8.88 2.04 -3.79
C LYS A 41 -8.77 0.68 -3.11
N GLY A 42 -8.47 0.70 -1.83
CA GLY A 42 -8.37 -0.52 -1.06
C GLY A 42 -8.46 -0.29 0.44
N LYS A 43 -8.35 -1.39 1.18
CA LYS A 43 -8.29 -1.39 2.64
C LYS A 43 -7.01 -2.06 3.11
N GLY A 44 -6.36 -1.47 4.09
CA GLY A 44 -5.14 -2.01 4.65
C GLY A 44 -4.99 -1.70 6.13
N PHE A 45 -3.86 -2.09 6.69
CA PHE A 45 -3.57 -1.93 8.10
C PHE A 45 -2.81 -0.63 8.34
N VAL A 46 -3.33 0.22 9.22
CA VAL A 46 -2.67 1.48 9.60
C VAL A 46 -1.28 1.18 10.15
N GLY A 47 -0.29 1.94 9.69
CA GLY A 47 1.11 1.81 10.08
C GLY A 47 1.91 0.81 9.24
N HIS A 48 1.26 -0.06 8.46
CA HIS A 48 1.96 -1.04 7.62
C HIS A 48 2.54 -0.41 6.36
N LYS A 49 3.60 -1.04 5.83
CA LYS A 49 4.22 -0.65 4.57
C LYS A 49 3.52 -1.33 3.41
N VAL A 50 2.93 -0.56 2.51
CA VAL A 50 2.28 -1.07 1.30
C VAL A 50 3.26 -0.97 0.14
N LYS A 51 3.31 -2.02 -0.68
CA LYS A 51 3.97 -2.03 -2.00
C LYS A 51 2.91 -2.28 -3.07
N LEU A 52 2.75 -1.33 -3.99
CA LEU A 52 1.94 -1.46 -5.20
C LEU A 52 2.87 -1.54 -6.40
N SER A 53 2.62 -2.47 -7.31
CA SER A 53 3.33 -2.53 -8.59
C SER A 53 2.37 -2.27 -9.72
N VAL A 54 2.72 -1.36 -10.62
CA VAL A 54 1.90 -0.98 -11.77
C VAL A 54 2.73 -1.10 -13.03
N VAL A 55 2.20 -1.83 -14.01
CA VAL A 55 2.83 -2.00 -15.32
C VAL A 55 2.16 -1.05 -16.30
N SER A 56 2.95 -0.23 -16.97
CA SER A 56 2.48 0.78 -17.94
C SER A 56 3.42 0.87 -19.14
N LEU A 57 2.96 1.51 -20.22
CA LEU A 57 3.82 1.82 -21.38
C LEU A 57 4.67 3.08 -21.17
N THR A 58 4.28 3.93 -20.22
CA THR A 58 4.93 5.22 -19.95
C THR A 58 5.21 5.39 -18.47
N SER A 59 6.23 6.17 -18.15
CA SER A 59 6.53 6.55 -16.77
C SER A 59 5.43 7.46 -16.21
N PRO A 60 4.96 7.24 -14.99
CA PRO A 60 4.01 8.13 -14.35
C PRO A 60 4.65 9.49 -14.07
N LYS A 61 3.89 10.55 -14.30
CA LYS A 61 4.29 11.95 -14.06
C LYS A 61 4.09 12.36 -12.61
N ARG A 62 3.08 11.78 -11.95
CA ARG A 62 2.66 12.13 -10.59
C ARG A 62 1.98 10.95 -9.94
N ILE A 63 2.24 10.76 -8.66
CA ILE A 63 1.60 9.71 -7.85
C ILE A 63 1.10 10.39 -6.58
N GLU A 64 -0.19 10.22 -6.29
CA GLU A 64 -0.82 10.67 -5.05
C GLU A 64 -1.22 9.45 -4.22
N VAL A 65 -1.05 9.54 -2.90
CA VAL A 65 -1.60 8.59 -1.93
C VAL A 65 -2.40 9.38 -0.91
N ASP A 66 -3.68 9.05 -0.75
CA ASP A 66 -4.64 9.73 0.13
C ASP A 66 -4.71 11.26 -0.10
N GLY A 67 -4.53 11.68 -1.35
CA GLY A 67 -4.57 13.09 -1.77
C GLY A 67 -3.25 13.85 -1.58
N GLU A 68 -2.20 13.21 -1.06
CA GLU A 68 -0.87 13.79 -0.93
C GLU A 68 0.07 13.29 -2.02
N ASP A 69 0.89 14.19 -2.59
CA ASP A 69 1.94 13.82 -3.53
C ASP A 69 2.98 12.90 -2.87
N LEU A 70 3.18 11.72 -3.45
CA LEU A 70 4.22 10.81 -3.03
C LEU A 70 5.57 11.22 -3.66
N LYS A 71 6.51 11.70 -2.83
CA LYS A 71 7.84 12.15 -3.28
C LYS A 71 8.94 11.09 -3.16
N LYS A 72 8.70 10.01 -2.41
CA LYS A 72 9.68 8.95 -2.11
C LYS A 72 9.02 7.57 -2.21
N GLY A 73 9.82 6.52 -2.33
CA GLY A 73 9.31 5.15 -2.41
C GLY A 73 8.79 4.77 -3.79
N ILE A 74 9.16 5.52 -4.83
CA ILE A 74 8.84 5.20 -6.22
C ILE A 74 10.12 4.71 -6.88
N SER A 75 10.06 3.53 -7.48
CA SER A 75 11.11 2.99 -8.34
C SER A 75 10.49 2.47 -9.62
N SER A 76 11.19 2.59 -10.73
CA SER A 76 10.72 2.05 -12.00
C SER A 76 11.85 1.35 -12.74
N VAL A 77 11.48 0.32 -13.49
CA VAL A 77 12.38 -0.44 -14.37
C VAL A 77 11.70 -0.63 -15.72
N SER A 78 12.47 -0.54 -16.80
CA SER A 78 11.98 -0.89 -18.14
C SER A 78 12.38 -2.32 -18.47
N ILE A 79 11.40 -3.14 -18.82
CA ILE A 79 11.57 -4.55 -19.17
C ILE A 79 10.74 -4.79 -20.43
N ASP A 80 11.34 -5.30 -21.51
CA ASP A 80 10.64 -5.69 -22.74
C ASP A 80 9.70 -4.61 -23.33
N GLY A 81 10.07 -3.33 -23.19
CA GLY A 81 9.29 -2.20 -23.73
C GLY A 81 8.10 -1.78 -22.86
N VAL A 82 7.91 -2.38 -21.69
CA VAL A 82 7.01 -1.90 -20.63
C VAL A 82 7.80 -1.28 -19.48
N MET A 83 7.12 -0.46 -18.69
CA MET A 83 7.61 0.14 -17.46
C MET A 83 6.90 -0.54 -16.28
N GLU A 84 7.66 -1.21 -15.43
CA GLU A 84 7.17 -1.63 -14.11
C GLU A 84 7.49 -0.55 -13.10
N VAL A 85 6.48 -0.07 -12.37
CA VAL A 85 6.59 0.97 -11.37
C VAL A 85 6.18 0.42 -10.02
N ASP A 86 7.15 0.34 -9.12
CA ASP A 86 6.95 -0.02 -7.74
C ASP A 86 6.76 1.24 -6.89
N ILE A 87 5.66 1.27 -6.14
CA ILE A 87 5.22 2.37 -5.29
C ILE A 87 5.12 1.85 -3.87
N THR A 88 5.90 2.43 -2.98
CA THR A 88 5.99 2.04 -1.58
C THR A 88 5.64 3.20 -0.67
N PHE A 89 4.68 2.99 0.22
CA PHE A 89 4.25 4.00 1.18
C PHE A 89 3.85 3.38 2.52
N GLN A 90 3.84 4.19 3.58
CA GLN A 90 3.30 3.77 4.87
C GLN A 90 1.82 4.17 4.93
N GLN A 91 0.97 3.20 5.27
CA GLN A 91 -0.46 3.42 5.33
C GLN A 91 -0.84 4.28 6.54
N LYS A 92 -1.47 5.43 6.30
CA LYS A 92 -1.91 6.38 7.33
C LYS A 92 -3.36 6.12 7.77
N ASN A 93 -4.21 5.67 6.85
CA ASN A 93 -5.64 5.43 7.06
C ASN A 93 -6.02 3.99 6.71
N ALA A 94 -7.12 3.48 7.27
CA ALA A 94 -7.59 2.12 6.98
C ALA A 94 -8.04 1.98 5.52
N ASP A 95 -8.72 2.98 4.99
CA ASP A 95 -8.98 3.12 3.57
C ASP A 95 -7.78 3.79 2.90
N VAL A 96 -7.44 3.35 1.69
CA VAL A 96 -6.40 3.99 0.87
C VAL A 96 -6.96 4.38 -0.49
N LYS A 97 -6.46 5.49 -1.02
CA LYS A 97 -6.63 5.87 -2.41
C LYS A 97 -5.28 6.25 -3.03
N ALA A 98 -4.77 5.42 -3.92
CA ALA A 98 -3.62 5.76 -4.76
C ALA A 98 -4.09 6.25 -6.13
N VAL A 99 -3.57 7.37 -6.60
CA VAL A 99 -3.84 7.91 -7.95
C VAL A 99 -2.53 8.08 -8.70
N ILE A 100 -2.44 7.48 -9.88
CA ILE A 100 -1.23 7.44 -10.70
C ILE A 100 -1.54 8.12 -12.02
N TYR A 101 -0.87 9.24 -12.30
CA TYR A 101 -1.08 10.05 -13.50
C TYR A 101 0.03 9.76 -14.51
N PHE A 102 -0.34 9.48 -15.77
CA PHE A 102 0.59 9.11 -16.86
C PHE A 102 0.76 10.23 -17.90
#